data_AF-A0A2U3L3S5-F1
#
_entry.id   AF-A0A2U3L3S5-F1
#
_cell.length_a   1.000
_cell.length_b   1.000
_cell.length_c   1.000
_cell.angle_alpha   90.00
_cell.angle_beta   90.00
_cell.angle_gamma   90.00
#
_symmetry.space_group_name_H-M   'P 1'
#
loop_
_entity.id
_entity.type
_entity.pdbx_description
1 polymer ?
#
loop_
_entity_poly.entity_id
_entity_poly.type
_entity_poly.pdbx_seq_one_letter_code
_entity_poly.pdbx_strand_id
1 'polypeptide(L)'
;MARRAFGDRRPREEAVPKDPWRLNRLLNLRIDVFCEISCHATHHITTDTTRMPLRVLAFLIWRPAAAFVAMTKEERRKPGAAREVIGSVFAGTPGSNRAYCAFLRAAIQHVSQRYNDCWGVTLFDWGVRLNVGWVERLILHPSGLRVAVKEELAPPGTKLDGTWYRRAPECRYTTISLSEIPRALESFTESHHAAITANATRPPPAIRKGHSAGITALLGLPNPPYYPEVVRDGTEDAYVEGSVNQVFVNRYERDPGARDACIRHHGARCSACGFDFFAAYGEVADGFIHVHHLVPVSEIGPDYVVKPDDDLRPVCPNCHAIIHRRTPPYSIKEVRGFLKSRRSVGG
;
A
#
# COMPACT_ATOMS: atom_id res chain seq x y z
N MET A 1 -42.70 4.10 -51.45
CA MET A 1 -41.50 4.93 -51.73
C MET A 1 -41.55 6.18 -50.86
N ALA A 2 -40.68 6.28 -49.85
CA ALA A 2 -40.36 7.55 -49.17
C ALA A 2 -39.06 7.34 -48.40
N ARG A 3 -37.96 7.93 -48.88
CA ARG A 3 -36.68 8.01 -48.15
C ARG A 3 -36.85 9.05 -47.04
N ARG A 4 -36.64 8.67 -45.77
CA ARG A 4 -36.54 9.61 -44.64
C ARG A 4 -35.09 9.70 -44.16
N ALA A 5 -34.70 10.94 -43.91
CA ALA A 5 -33.37 11.43 -43.59
C ALA A 5 -32.81 10.87 -42.27
N PHE A 6 -31.49 10.70 -42.26
CA PHE A 6 -30.68 10.50 -41.06
C PHE A 6 -30.73 11.79 -40.21
N GLY A 7 -31.35 11.69 -39.04
CA GLY A 7 -31.33 12.71 -38.01
C GLY A 7 -30.33 12.35 -36.92
N ASP A 8 -29.29 13.17 -36.82
CA ASP A 8 -28.30 13.27 -35.74
C ASP A 8 -28.99 13.23 -34.36
N ARG A 9 -28.71 12.20 -33.56
CA ARG A 9 -29.01 12.17 -32.13
C ARG A 9 -27.73 11.92 -31.36
N ARG A 10 -27.05 13.01 -31.00
CA ARG A 10 -26.10 13.01 -29.88
C ARG A 10 -26.81 12.54 -28.60
N PRO A 11 -26.28 11.56 -27.85
CA PRO A 11 -26.84 11.22 -26.55
C PRO A 11 -26.66 12.40 -25.60
N ARG A 12 -27.75 12.76 -24.90
CA ARG A 12 -27.74 13.77 -23.83
C ARG A 12 -26.76 13.33 -22.75
N GLU A 13 -25.85 14.23 -22.35
CA GLU A 13 -25.09 14.10 -21.10
C GLU A 13 -26.08 14.10 -19.93
N GLU A 14 -26.46 12.91 -19.46
CA GLU A 14 -27.05 12.76 -18.15
C GLU A 14 -25.95 12.91 -17.10
N ALA A 15 -26.10 13.92 -16.24
CA ALA A 15 -25.20 14.19 -15.14
C ALA A 15 -25.17 12.98 -14.19
N VAL A 16 -24.07 12.22 -14.23
CA VAL A 16 -23.79 11.13 -13.30
C VAL A 16 -23.78 11.70 -11.87
N PRO A 17 -24.59 11.18 -10.92
CA PRO A 17 -24.53 11.59 -9.53
C PRO A 17 -23.11 11.39 -8.97
N LYS A 18 -22.52 12.44 -8.40
CA LYS A 18 -21.20 12.37 -7.76
C LYS A 18 -21.31 11.54 -6.49
N ASP A 19 -21.03 10.25 -6.63
CA ASP A 19 -20.87 9.30 -5.53
C ASP A 19 -19.76 9.78 -4.56
N PRO A 20 -20.06 10.07 -3.28
CA PRO A 20 -19.07 10.42 -2.27
C PRO A 20 -17.95 9.36 -2.13
N TRP A 21 -18.26 8.10 -2.44
CA TRP A 21 -17.33 6.98 -2.38
C TRP A 21 -16.38 6.92 -3.58
N ARG A 22 -16.74 7.52 -4.73
CA ARG A 22 -15.81 7.72 -5.86
C ARG A 22 -14.80 8.84 -5.59
N LEU A 23 -15.18 9.87 -4.85
CA LEU A 23 -14.24 10.91 -4.39
C LEU A 23 -13.23 10.31 -3.40
N ASN A 24 -13.64 9.36 -2.57
CA ASN A 24 -12.73 8.57 -1.74
C ASN A 24 -11.90 7.56 -2.56
N ARG A 25 -12.37 7.11 -3.72
CA ARG A 25 -11.54 6.36 -4.68
C ARG A 25 -10.46 7.24 -5.29
N LEU A 26 -10.75 8.51 -5.60
CA LEU A 26 -9.77 9.49 -6.07
C LEU A 26 -8.88 10.02 -4.94
N LEU A 27 -9.34 10.08 -3.69
CA LEU A 27 -8.52 10.46 -2.53
C LEU A 27 -7.66 9.30 -2.01
N ASN A 28 -8.14 8.05 -2.06
CA ASN A 28 -7.34 6.86 -1.74
C ASN A 28 -6.46 6.40 -2.92
N LEU A 29 -6.85 6.62 -4.18
CA LEU A 29 -5.90 6.60 -5.31
C LEU A 29 -4.93 7.77 -5.19
N ARG A 30 -5.29 8.91 -4.59
CA ARG A 30 -4.35 10.01 -4.35
C ARG A 30 -3.45 9.81 -3.14
N ILE A 31 -3.61 8.77 -2.32
CA ILE A 31 -2.58 8.40 -1.32
C ILE A 31 -1.61 7.35 -1.88
N ASP A 32 -2.03 6.60 -2.91
CA ASP A 32 -1.14 5.70 -3.67
C ASP A 32 -0.68 6.26 -5.05
N VAL A 33 -1.11 7.46 -5.45
CA VAL A 33 -0.75 8.17 -6.71
C VAL A 33 -0.43 9.67 -6.49
N PHE A 34 -0.40 10.21 -5.26
CA PHE A 34 0.39 11.42 -4.98
C PHE A 34 1.88 11.06 -4.86
N CYS A 35 2.45 10.63 -5.97
CA CYS A 35 3.85 10.88 -6.29
C CYS A 35 4.03 11.38 -7.74
N GLU A 36 2.95 11.55 -8.54
CA GLU A 36 3.13 11.82 -9.98
C GLU A 36 2.27 12.92 -10.63
N ILE A 37 1.43 13.67 -9.92
CA ILE A 37 0.79 14.87 -10.53
C ILE A 37 0.85 16.06 -9.57
N SER A 38 2.06 16.57 -9.36
CA SER A 38 2.32 17.94 -8.89
C SER A 38 3.66 18.41 -9.47
N CYS A 39 3.77 18.34 -10.80
CA CYS A 39 4.81 19.04 -11.53
C CYS A 39 4.28 19.26 -12.95
N HIS A 40 3.43 20.28 -13.14
CA HIS A 40 3.17 21.00 -14.39
C HIS A 40 2.05 22.01 -14.14
N ALA A 41 2.40 23.15 -13.55
CA ALA A 41 1.79 24.47 -13.80
C ALA A 41 2.36 25.50 -12.82
N THR A 42 3.66 25.74 -12.89
CA THR A 42 4.21 27.03 -12.52
C THR A 42 5.12 27.42 -13.66
N HIS A 43 4.69 28.35 -14.50
CA HIS A 43 5.42 29.59 -14.80
C HIS A 43 4.48 30.50 -15.60
N HIS A 44 4.47 31.78 -15.19
CA HIS A 44 3.71 32.93 -15.71
C HIS A 44 2.27 33.11 -15.21
N ILE A 45 2.15 33.64 -13.99
CA ILE A 45 1.03 34.53 -13.64
C ILE A 45 1.54 35.97 -13.77
N THR A 46 1.12 36.63 -14.85
CA THR A 46 1.15 38.08 -14.99
C THR A 46 0.02 38.69 -14.16
N THR A 47 0.31 39.80 -13.50
CA THR A 47 -0.62 40.57 -12.66
C THR A 47 -1.66 41.30 -13.52
N ASP A 48 -2.82 40.68 -13.76
CA ASP A 48 -4.03 41.40 -14.19
C ASP A 48 -5.28 40.71 -13.61
N THR A 49 -5.96 41.40 -12.69
CA THR A 49 -7.07 40.88 -11.88
C THR A 49 -8.44 41.05 -12.51
N THR A 50 -8.54 41.44 -13.78
CA THR A 50 -9.84 41.76 -14.40
C THR A 50 -10.50 40.62 -15.19
N ARG A 51 -9.86 39.44 -15.31
CA ARG A 51 -10.47 38.24 -15.93
C ARG A 51 -10.04 36.94 -15.25
N MET A 52 -10.69 36.57 -14.14
CA MET A 52 -10.62 35.21 -13.59
C MET A 52 -12.02 34.56 -13.54
N PRO A 53 -12.20 33.33 -14.08
CA PRO A 53 -13.47 32.63 -14.03
C PRO A 53 -13.84 32.23 -12.60
N LEU A 54 -15.15 32.24 -12.29
CA LEU A 54 -15.83 31.96 -11.01
C LEU A 54 -15.39 30.70 -10.23
N ARG A 55 -14.55 29.84 -10.81
CA ARG A 55 -13.96 28.66 -10.14
C ARG A 55 -12.77 28.99 -9.22
N VAL A 56 -12.13 30.15 -9.39
CA VAL A 56 -10.96 30.53 -8.58
C VAL A 56 -11.36 31.19 -7.26
N LEU A 57 -12.54 31.84 -7.20
CA LEU A 57 -13.01 32.52 -5.99
C LEU A 57 -13.48 31.55 -4.88
N ALA A 58 -13.77 30.29 -5.22
CA ALA A 58 -14.17 29.26 -4.25
C ALA A 58 -13.00 28.70 -3.42
N PHE A 59 -11.75 29.06 -3.75
CA PHE A 59 -10.56 28.57 -3.03
C PHE A 59 -10.22 29.37 -1.76
N LEU A 60 -10.89 30.50 -1.50
CA LEU A 60 -10.54 31.41 -0.40
C LEU A 60 -11.56 31.43 0.76
N ILE A 61 -12.61 30.60 0.74
CA ILE A 61 -13.60 30.53 1.83
C ILE A 61 -13.92 29.09 2.26
N TRP A 62 -12.90 28.22 2.29
CA TRP A 62 -13.04 26.91 2.94
C TRP A 62 -11.81 26.62 3.80
N ARG A 63 -11.96 26.80 5.12
CA ARG A 63 -11.01 26.26 6.11
C ARG A 63 -11.03 24.73 5.95
N PRO A 64 -9.89 24.06 5.71
CA PRO A 64 -9.89 22.61 5.59
C PRO A 64 -10.20 22.01 6.96
N ALA A 65 -11.28 21.24 7.03
CA ALA A 65 -11.44 20.25 8.08
C ALA A 65 -10.24 19.28 7.99
N ALA A 66 -9.47 19.22 9.06
CA ALA A 66 -8.39 18.27 9.40
C ALA A 66 -7.81 17.40 8.26
N ALA A 67 -6.52 17.61 7.96
CA ALA A 67 -5.73 16.67 7.19
C ALA A 67 -5.78 15.25 7.83
N PHE A 68 -6.18 14.24 7.05
CA PHE A 68 -6.14 12.83 7.45
C PHE A 68 -4.70 12.43 7.80
N VAL A 69 -4.47 11.99 9.04
CA VAL A 69 -3.14 11.53 9.48
C VAL A 69 -3.07 10.04 9.25
N ALA A 70 -2.23 9.61 8.30
CA ALA A 70 -2.04 8.19 8.01
C ALA A 70 -1.52 7.44 9.25
N MET A 71 -2.27 6.45 9.73
CA MET A 71 -1.86 5.63 10.88
C MET A 71 -0.49 4.97 10.64
N THR A 72 0.36 5.02 11.65
CA THR A 72 1.67 4.38 11.68
C THR A 72 1.54 2.86 11.80
N LYS A 73 2.59 2.14 11.40
CA LYS A 73 2.66 0.68 11.56
C LYS A 73 2.52 0.25 13.02
N GLU A 74 3.03 1.05 13.95
CA GLU A 74 3.01 0.73 15.38
C GLU A 74 1.61 0.91 15.98
N GLU A 75 0.84 1.91 15.55
CA GLU A 75 -0.55 2.07 15.97
C GLU A 75 -1.43 0.92 15.50
N ARG A 76 -1.23 0.45 14.26
CA ARG A 76 -1.95 -0.71 13.71
C ARG A 76 -1.65 -2.03 14.44
N ARG A 77 -0.62 -2.08 15.29
CA ARG A 77 -0.32 -3.27 16.11
C ARG A 77 -1.11 -3.29 17.42
N LYS A 78 -1.67 -2.16 17.85
CA LYS A 78 -2.29 -2.02 19.16
C LYS A 78 -3.77 -2.39 19.10
N PRO A 79 -4.24 -3.39 19.87
CA PRO A 79 -5.67 -3.71 19.95
C PRO A 79 -6.52 -2.55 20.49
N GLY A 80 -5.93 -1.72 21.36
CA GLY A 80 -6.56 -0.50 21.87
C GLY A 80 -6.91 0.51 20.76
N ALA A 81 -5.99 0.75 19.83
CA ALA A 81 -6.23 1.64 18.69
C ALA A 81 -7.33 1.11 17.77
N ALA A 82 -7.35 -0.21 17.50
CA ALA A 82 -8.43 -0.84 16.74
C ALA A 82 -9.80 -0.67 17.45
N ARG A 83 -9.83 -0.86 18.77
CA ARG A 83 -11.05 -0.68 19.58
C ARG A 83 -11.56 0.76 19.56
N GLU A 84 -10.65 1.73 19.64
CA GLU A 84 -10.98 3.15 19.61
C GLU A 84 -11.57 3.57 18.25
N VAL A 85 -10.90 3.22 17.15
CA VAL A 85 -11.40 3.52 15.79
C VAL A 85 -12.77 2.89 15.56
N ILE A 86 -12.94 1.59 15.83
CA ILE A 86 -14.22 0.90 15.65
C ILE A 86 -15.29 1.53 16.57
N GLY A 87 -14.93 1.83 17.82
CA GLY A 87 -15.82 2.51 18.76
C GLY A 87 -16.28 3.87 18.25
N SER A 88 -15.38 4.67 17.68
CA SER A 88 -15.69 6.00 17.14
C SER A 88 -16.66 5.94 15.96
N VAL A 89 -16.50 4.97 15.05
CA VAL A 89 -17.43 4.76 13.94
C VAL A 89 -18.84 4.46 14.44
N PHE A 90 -18.95 3.71 15.54
CA PHE A 90 -20.22 3.26 16.11
C PHE A 90 -20.74 4.08 17.30
N ALA A 91 -20.15 5.26 17.57
CA ALA A 91 -20.48 6.05 18.76
C ALA A 91 -21.99 6.40 18.87
N GLY A 92 -22.67 6.56 17.73
CA GLY A 92 -24.12 6.83 17.66
C GLY A 92 -25.04 5.62 17.51
N THR A 93 -24.50 4.39 17.46
CA THR A 93 -25.28 3.17 17.21
C THR A 93 -24.82 2.02 18.12
N PRO A 94 -25.23 2.01 19.40
CA PRO A 94 -24.85 0.97 20.36
C PRO A 94 -25.24 -0.43 19.88
N GLY A 95 -24.38 -1.43 20.08
CA GLY A 95 -24.63 -2.81 19.67
C GLY A 95 -24.21 -3.15 18.24
N SER A 96 -24.16 -2.18 17.32
CA SER A 96 -23.69 -2.39 15.94
C SER A 96 -22.22 -2.80 15.87
N ASN A 97 -21.37 -2.31 16.77
CA ASN A 97 -19.96 -2.67 16.83
C ASN A 97 -19.75 -4.18 17.09
N ARG A 98 -20.55 -4.79 17.96
CA ARG A 98 -20.46 -6.21 18.31
C ARG A 98 -20.85 -7.08 17.12
N ALA A 99 -21.97 -6.75 16.46
CA ALA A 99 -22.42 -7.44 15.25
C ALA A 99 -21.38 -7.33 14.11
N TYR A 100 -20.83 -6.13 13.90
CA TYR A 100 -19.75 -5.91 12.94
C TYR A 100 -18.50 -6.76 13.25
N CYS A 101 -18.01 -6.72 14.50
CA CYS A 101 -16.82 -7.49 14.89
C CYS A 101 -17.05 -9.00 14.75
N ALA A 102 -18.24 -9.50 15.08
CA ALA A 102 -18.60 -10.90 14.89
C ALA A 102 -18.57 -11.29 13.40
N PHE A 103 -19.12 -10.46 12.53
CA PHE A 103 -19.14 -10.70 11.09
C PHE A 103 -17.76 -10.60 10.45
N LEU A 104 -16.95 -9.60 10.81
CA LEU A 104 -15.56 -9.50 10.36
C LEU A 104 -14.74 -10.71 10.80
N ARG A 105 -14.92 -11.18 12.04
CA ARG A 105 -14.28 -12.40 12.55
C ARG A 105 -14.67 -13.61 11.70
N ALA A 106 -15.97 -13.82 11.46
CA ALA A 106 -16.47 -14.93 10.66
C ALA A 106 -15.92 -14.90 9.23
N ALA A 107 -15.90 -13.72 8.59
CA ALA A 107 -15.31 -13.51 7.27
C ALA A 107 -13.81 -13.91 7.21
N ILE A 108 -13.02 -13.48 8.20
CA ILE A 108 -11.59 -13.81 8.27
C ILE A 108 -11.40 -15.31 8.53
N GLN A 109 -12.18 -15.91 9.43
CA GLN A 109 -12.13 -17.35 9.69
C GLN A 109 -12.46 -18.16 8.43
N HIS A 110 -13.53 -17.78 7.73
CA HIS A 110 -13.97 -18.44 6.50
C HIS A 110 -12.88 -18.45 5.44
N VAL A 111 -12.24 -17.30 5.18
CA VAL A 111 -11.13 -17.24 4.21
C VAL A 111 -9.91 -18.00 4.70
N SER A 112 -9.57 -17.90 5.99
CA SER A 112 -8.37 -18.54 6.55
C SER A 112 -8.42 -20.07 6.56
N GLN A 113 -9.62 -20.66 6.68
CA GLN A 113 -9.80 -22.12 6.60
C GLN A 113 -9.44 -22.69 5.23
N ARG A 114 -9.60 -21.89 4.16
CA ARG A 114 -9.42 -22.34 2.77
C ARG A 114 -8.13 -21.80 2.15
N TYR A 115 -7.74 -20.58 2.55
CA TYR A 115 -6.63 -19.82 2.00
C TYR A 115 -6.01 -18.91 3.10
N ASN A 116 -5.03 -19.42 3.83
CA ASN A 116 -4.50 -18.75 5.02
C ASN A 116 -3.62 -17.51 4.72
N ASP A 117 -3.14 -17.31 3.49
CA ASP A 117 -2.22 -16.24 3.12
C ASP A 117 -2.80 -15.22 2.11
N CYS A 118 -4.09 -15.36 1.76
CA CYS A 118 -4.72 -14.61 0.68
C CYS A 118 -5.44 -13.31 1.13
N TRP A 119 -5.43 -12.99 2.42
CA TRP A 119 -6.25 -11.91 2.99
C TRP A 119 -5.41 -10.94 3.83
N GLY A 120 -5.88 -9.72 4.04
CA GLY A 120 -5.30 -8.78 4.98
C GLY A 120 -6.33 -7.77 5.48
N VAL A 121 -6.22 -7.37 6.75
CA VAL A 121 -7.12 -6.39 7.36
C VAL A 121 -6.34 -5.14 7.73
N THR A 122 -6.73 -4.00 7.18
CA THR A 122 -6.07 -2.70 7.42
C THR A 122 -6.90 -1.85 8.35
N LEU A 123 -6.24 -1.27 9.35
CA LEU A 123 -6.81 -0.24 10.22
C LEU A 123 -6.43 1.14 9.68
N PHE A 124 -7.42 2.00 9.54
CA PHE A 124 -7.30 3.41 9.19
C PHE A 124 -7.79 4.26 10.36
N ASP A 125 -7.44 5.55 10.37
CA ASP A 125 -7.94 6.51 11.35
C ASP A 125 -9.47 6.67 11.24
N TRP A 126 -10.03 6.49 10.05
CA TRP A 126 -11.46 6.54 9.77
C TRP A 126 -12.20 5.20 9.89
N GLY A 127 -11.53 4.05 9.97
CA GLY A 127 -12.22 2.76 9.93
C GLY A 127 -11.38 1.55 9.61
N VAL A 128 -12.02 0.51 9.05
CA VAL A 128 -11.40 -0.81 8.85
C VAL A 128 -11.70 -1.32 7.45
N ARG A 129 -10.71 -1.96 6.82
CA ARG A 129 -10.87 -2.61 5.52
C ARG A 129 -10.33 -4.03 5.54
N LEU A 130 -11.15 -5.00 5.17
CA LEU A 130 -10.73 -6.35 4.82
C LEU A 130 -10.50 -6.44 3.32
N ASN A 131 -9.32 -6.91 2.93
CA ASN A 131 -8.99 -7.27 1.56
C ASN A 131 -8.78 -8.77 1.44
N VAL A 132 -9.21 -9.35 0.31
CA VAL A 132 -8.82 -10.70 -0.13
C VAL A 132 -8.25 -10.56 -1.54
N GLY A 133 -6.98 -10.93 -1.70
CA GLY A 133 -6.17 -10.55 -2.84
C GLY A 133 -6.16 -9.03 -3.05
N TRP A 134 -6.66 -8.61 -4.20
CA TRP A 134 -6.73 -7.21 -4.62
C TRP A 134 -8.09 -6.57 -4.40
N VAL A 135 -9.06 -7.31 -3.88
CA VAL A 135 -10.45 -6.88 -3.79
C VAL A 135 -10.77 -6.53 -2.35
N GLU A 136 -11.37 -5.37 -2.16
CA GLU A 136 -11.91 -4.95 -0.88
C GLU A 136 -13.16 -5.78 -0.61
N ARG A 137 -13.20 -6.58 0.46
CA ARG A 137 -14.36 -7.42 0.76
C ARG A 137 -15.31 -6.77 1.74
N LEU A 138 -14.75 -6.05 2.71
CA LEU A 138 -15.51 -5.39 3.75
C LEU A 138 -14.86 -4.06 4.08
N ILE A 139 -15.64 -2.98 4.14
CA ILE A 139 -15.15 -1.64 4.45
C ILE A 139 -16.08 -1.01 5.47
N LEU A 140 -15.59 -0.83 6.69
CA LEU A 140 -16.26 -0.06 7.73
C LEU A 140 -15.83 1.40 7.64
N HIS A 141 -16.79 2.30 7.53
CA HIS A 141 -16.58 3.75 7.48
C HIS A 141 -17.73 4.46 8.25
N PRO A 142 -17.57 5.70 8.73
CA PRO A 142 -18.62 6.43 9.46
C PRO A 142 -19.96 6.59 8.71
N SER A 143 -19.93 6.53 7.38
CA SER A 143 -21.15 6.60 6.54
C SER A 143 -21.82 5.25 6.27
N GLY A 144 -21.27 4.13 6.77
CA GLY A 144 -21.87 2.81 6.61
C GLY A 144 -20.85 1.68 6.45
N LEU A 145 -21.37 0.46 6.41
CA LEU A 145 -20.60 -0.74 6.13
C LEU A 145 -20.82 -1.18 4.69
N ARG A 146 -19.75 -1.14 3.89
CA ARG A 146 -19.77 -1.64 2.53
C ARG A 146 -19.36 -3.10 2.51
N VAL A 147 -20.22 -3.97 1.97
CA VAL A 147 -20.05 -5.42 1.94
C VAL A 147 -20.00 -5.88 0.49
N ALA A 148 -18.94 -6.58 0.10
CA ALA A 148 -18.90 -7.29 -1.19
C ALA A 148 -19.72 -8.57 -1.09
N VAL A 149 -20.62 -8.77 -2.05
CA VAL A 149 -21.53 -9.92 -2.11
C VAL A 149 -21.48 -10.54 -3.50
N LYS A 150 -21.67 -11.86 -3.59
CA LYS A 150 -21.87 -12.53 -4.88
C LYS A 150 -23.27 -12.19 -5.36
N GLU A 151 -23.39 -11.58 -6.53
CA GLU A 151 -24.63 -10.97 -7.00
C GLU A 151 -25.82 -11.93 -7.01
N GLU A 152 -25.60 -13.17 -7.49
CA GLU A 152 -26.63 -14.22 -7.57
C GLU A 152 -27.12 -14.75 -6.21
N LEU A 153 -26.35 -14.52 -5.13
CA LEU A 153 -26.66 -14.98 -3.78
C LEU A 153 -27.08 -13.81 -2.86
N ALA A 154 -27.14 -12.58 -3.37
CA ALA A 154 -27.52 -11.43 -2.57
C ALA A 154 -28.99 -11.58 -2.09
N PRO A 155 -29.30 -11.23 -0.83
CA PRO A 155 -30.68 -11.26 -0.32
C PRO A 155 -31.65 -10.51 -1.25
N PRO A 156 -32.89 -11.01 -1.42
CA PRO A 156 -33.90 -10.34 -2.23
C PRO A 156 -34.11 -8.87 -1.79
N GLY A 157 -34.15 -7.96 -2.76
CA GLY A 157 -34.31 -6.52 -2.49
C GLY A 157 -33.03 -5.80 -2.07
N THR A 158 -31.86 -6.48 -2.06
CA THR A 158 -30.57 -5.83 -1.82
C THR A 158 -30.30 -4.73 -2.86
N LYS A 159 -29.99 -3.52 -2.38
CA LYS A 159 -29.52 -2.43 -3.24
C LYS A 159 -28.03 -2.60 -3.56
N LEU A 160 -27.75 -3.20 -4.70
CA LEU A 160 -26.38 -3.35 -5.20
C LEU A 160 -25.90 -2.06 -5.87
N ASP A 161 -24.64 -1.72 -5.65
CA ASP A 161 -23.99 -0.62 -6.34
C ASP A 161 -23.64 -1.01 -7.78
N GLY A 162 -23.53 -0.01 -8.66
CA GLY A 162 -23.06 -0.21 -10.04
C GLY A 162 -21.54 -0.39 -10.13
N THR A 163 -20.85 -0.63 -9.02
CA THR A 163 -19.38 -0.69 -9.00
C THR A 163 -18.92 -2.08 -9.39
N TRP A 164 -18.23 -2.15 -10.52
CA TRP A 164 -17.64 -3.39 -10.99
C TRP A 164 -16.16 -3.50 -10.62
N TYR A 165 -15.73 -4.68 -10.17
CA TYR A 165 -14.33 -5.01 -9.93
C TYR A 165 -13.85 -6.00 -10.99
N ARG A 166 -12.86 -5.59 -11.79
CA ARG A 166 -12.29 -6.42 -12.85
C ARG A 166 -11.77 -7.78 -12.39
N ARG A 167 -11.28 -7.83 -11.15
CA ARG A 167 -10.71 -9.02 -10.53
C ARG A 167 -11.73 -9.85 -9.74
N ALA A 168 -12.99 -9.42 -9.71
CA ALA A 168 -14.11 -10.16 -9.11
C ALA A 168 -15.42 -9.72 -9.82
N PRO A 169 -15.56 -10.06 -11.12
CA PRO A 169 -16.71 -9.63 -11.93
C PRO A 169 -18.07 -10.10 -11.42
N GLU A 170 -18.10 -11.21 -10.69
CA GLU A 170 -19.26 -11.84 -10.06
C GLU A 170 -19.69 -11.16 -8.74
N CYS A 171 -18.87 -10.23 -8.24
CA CYS A 171 -19.12 -9.50 -7.00
C CYS A 171 -19.71 -8.12 -7.27
N ARG A 172 -20.63 -7.71 -6.40
CA ARG A 172 -21.16 -6.34 -6.28
C ARG A 172 -21.03 -5.89 -4.84
N TYR A 173 -21.16 -4.59 -4.57
CA TYR A 173 -21.25 -4.13 -3.19
C TYR A 173 -22.65 -3.69 -2.84
N THR A 174 -22.98 -3.84 -1.57
CA THR A 174 -24.09 -3.15 -0.93
C THR A 174 -23.55 -2.31 0.21
N THR A 175 -24.24 -1.23 0.57
CA THR A 175 -23.90 -0.40 1.73
C THR A 175 -25.02 -0.51 2.75
N ILE A 176 -24.67 -0.96 3.95
CA ILE A 176 -25.57 -1.13 5.08
C ILE A 176 -25.38 0.07 6.02
N SER A 177 -26.48 0.70 6.45
CA SER A 177 -26.42 1.75 7.46
C SER A 177 -25.89 1.20 8.78
N LEU A 178 -25.10 1.98 9.52
CA LEU A 178 -24.53 1.54 10.80
C LEU A 178 -25.60 1.09 11.80
N SER A 179 -26.80 1.67 11.77
CA SER A 179 -27.92 1.29 12.64
C SER A 179 -28.65 0.00 12.21
N GLU A 180 -28.46 -0.45 10.97
CA GLU A 180 -29.10 -1.65 10.42
C GLU A 180 -28.22 -2.89 10.57
N ILE A 181 -26.92 -2.72 10.77
CA ILE A 181 -25.91 -3.78 10.90
C ILE A 181 -26.35 -4.96 11.77
N PRO A 182 -26.87 -4.78 13.01
CA PRO A 182 -27.28 -5.89 13.86
C PRO A 182 -28.34 -6.80 13.25
N ARG A 183 -29.21 -6.27 12.38
CA ARG A 183 -30.33 -7.00 11.77
C ARG A 183 -30.02 -7.48 10.36
N ALA A 184 -29.17 -6.74 9.64
CA ALA A 184 -28.93 -6.99 8.22
C ALA A 184 -27.85 -8.06 7.98
N LEU A 185 -26.77 -8.06 8.78
CA LEU A 185 -25.54 -8.81 8.45
C LEU A 185 -25.72 -10.32 8.29
N GLU A 186 -26.58 -10.93 9.10
CA GLU A 186 -26.84 -12.37 9.05
C GLU A 186 -27.30 -12.80 7.66
N SER A 187 -28.22 -12.04 7.05
CA SER A 187 -28.74 -12.32 5.70
C SER A 187 -27.65 -12.27 4.62
N PHE A 188 -26.58 -11.52 4.82
CA PHE A 188 -25.51 -11.38 3.83
C PHE A 188 -24.41 -12.45 3.95
N THR A 189 -24.40 -13.25 5.03
CA THR A 189 -23.31 -14.19 5.36
C THR A 189 -22.95 -15.10 4.19
N GLU A 190 -23.94 -15.78 3.60
CA GLU A 190 -23.73 -16.71 2.49
C GLU A 190 -23.15 -16.00 1.26
N SER A 191 -23.81 -14.92 0.82
CA SER A 191 -23.37 -14.15 -0.35
C SER A 191 -21.97 -13.53 -0.16
N HIS A 192 -21.64 -13.13 1.07
CA HIS A 192 -20.37 -12.52 1.42
C HIS A 192 -19.25 -13.56 1.47
N HIS A 193 -19.49 -14.74 2.05
CA HIS A 193 -18.54 -15.85 2.03
C HIS A 193 -18.21 -16.31 0.60
N ALA A 194 -19.24 -16.40 -0.25
CA ALA A 194 -19.06 -16.70 -1.66
C ALA A 194 -18.24 -15.60 -2.38
N ALA A 195 -18.48 -14.33 -2.06
CA ALA A 195 -17.69 -13.22 -2.59
C ALA A 195 -16.23 -13.28 -2.10
N ILE A 196 -16.00 -13.56 -0.81
CA ILE A 196 -14.68 -13.62 -0.19
C ILE A 196 -13.77 -14.64 -0.90
N THR A 197 -14.32 -15.81 -1.22
CA THR A 197 -13.56 -16.91 -1.83
C THR A 197 -13.40 -16.75 -3.35
N ALA A 198 -14.28 -15.99 -4.00
CA ALA A 198 -14.18 -15.67 -5.42
C ALA A 198 -12.86 -14.95 -5.74
N ASN A 199 -11.98 -15.53 -6.57
CA ASN A 199 -10.69 -14.93 -6.93
C ASN A 199 -9.76 -14.65 -5.73
N ALA A 200 -9.81 -15.51 -4.71
CA ALA A 200 -8.89 -15.46 -3.58
C ALA A 200 -7.45 -15.67 -4.07
N THR A 201 -6.65 -14.61 -4.01
CA THR A 201 -5.26 -14.58 -4.46
C THR A 201 -4.41 -13.92 -3.38
N ARG A 202 -3.09 -14.09 -3.45
CA ARG A 202 -2.19 -13.45 -2.50
C ARG A 202 -2.34 -11.92 -2.54
N PRO A 203 -2.43 -11.21 -1.38
CA PRO A 203 -2.57 -9.77 -1.37
C PRO A 203 -1.30 -9.07 -1.86
N PRO A 204 -1.43 -7.90 -2.50
CA PRO A 204 -0.28 -7.09 -2.88
C PRO A 204 0.52 -6.65 -1.65
N PRO A 205 1.81 -6.30 -1.84
CA PRO A 205 2.69 -5.86 -0.75
C PRO A 205 2.10 -4.73 0.10
N ALA A 206 1.36 -3.79 -0.50
CA ALA A 206 0.73 -2.69 0.23
C ALA A 206 -0.27 -3.18 1.29
N ILE A 207 -1.16 -4.12 0.93
CA ILE A 207 -2.12 -4.71 1.87
C ILE A 207 -1.41 -5.53 2.94
N ARG A 208 -0.39 -6.30 2.57
CA ARG A 208 0.41 -7.08 3.54
C ARG A 208 1.12 -6.19 4.56
N LYS A 209 1.73 -5.09 4.09
CA LYS A 209 2.41 -4.09 4.95
C LYS A 209 1.41 -3.30 5.81
N GLY A 210 0.20 -3.08 5.30
CA GLY A 210 -0.89 -2.40 6.00
C GLY A 210 -1.70 -3.30 6.95
N HIS A 211 -1.38 -4.59 7.05
CA HIS A 211 -2.09 -5.51 7.93
C HIS A 211 -2.01 -5.06 9.40
N SER A 212 -3.14 -5.11 10.09
CA SER A 212 -3.33 -4.66 11.47
C SER A 212 -3.40 -5.85 12.42
N ALA A 213 -2.28 -6.13 13.09
CA ALA A 213 -2.24 -7.12 14.17
C ALA A 213 -3.12 -6.71 15.37
N GLY A 214 -3.41 -5.41 15.52
CA GLY A 214 -4.34 -4.92 16.53
C GLY A 214 -5.78 -5.38 16.28
N ILE A 215 -6.20 -5.47 15.01
CA ILE A 215 -7.53 -5.98 14.65
C ILE A 215 -7.61 -7.49 14.88
N THR A 216 -6.64 -8.27 14.40
CA THR A 216 -6.64 -9.73 14.59
C THR A 216 -6.63 -10.09 16.07
N ALA A 217 -5.79 -9.43 16.87
CA ALA A 217 -5.79 -9.58 18.33
C ALA A 217 -7.11 -9.16 19.00
N LEU A 218 -7.71 -8.02 18.59
CA LEU A 218 -9.04 -7.60 19.09
C LEU A 218 -10.13 -8.64 18.79
N LEU A 219 -10.03 -9.31 17.65
CA LEU A 219 -10.96 -10.36 17.24
C LEU A 219 -10.61 -11.74 17.82
N GLY A 220 -9.46 -11.93 18.46
CA GLY A 220 -9.00 -13.24 18.92
C GLY A 220 -8.65 -14.19 17.77
N LEU A 221 -8.07 -13.66 16.69
CA LEU A 221 -7.65 -14.40 15.51
C LEU A 221 -6.13 -14.40 15.35
N PRO A 222 -5.54 -15.47 14.79
CA PRO A 222 -4.13 -15.46 14.42
C PRO A 222 -3.86 -14.48 13.27
N ASN A 223 -2.61 -14.02 13.16
CA ASN A 223 -2.17 -13.25 12.01
C ASN A 223 -1.97 -14.17 10.79
N PRO A 224 -2.10 -13.66 9.55
CA PRO A 224 -1.80 -14.44 8.37
C PRO A 224 -0.30 -14.76 8.29
N PRO A 225 0.12 -15.90 7.69
CA PRO A 225 1.52 -16.38 7.73
C PRO A 225 2.56 -15.41 7.16
N TYR A 226 2.15 -14.50 6.27
CA TYR A 226 3.07 -13.49 5.71
C TYR A 226 3.38 -12.34 6.69
N TYR A 227 2.62 -12.21 7.77
CA TYR A 227 2.83 -11.18 8.77
C TYR A 227 3.76 -11.74 9.85
N PRO A 228 4.98 -11.19 10.01
CA PRO A 228 5.92 -11.73 10.98
C PRO A 228 5.35 -11.55 12.39
N GLU A 229 5.09 -12.66 13.08
CA GLU A 229 4.82 -12.65 14.51
C GLU A 229 6.10 -12.18 15.21
N VAL A 230 6.13 -10.91 15.60
CA VAL A 230 7.12 -10.48 16.58
C VAL A 230 6.55 -10.89 17.92
N VAL A 231 6.74 -12.16 18.29
CA VAL A 231 6.56 -12.61 19.67
C VAL A 231 7.62 -11.88 20.48
N ARG A 232 7.24 -10.74 21.08
CA ARG A 232 7.94 -10.22 22.25
C ARG A 232 7.32 -10.92 23.44
N ASP A 233 7.74 -12.16 23.66
CA ASP A 233 7.63 -12.72 24.98
C ASP A 233 8.99 -12.56 25.64
N GLY A 234 9.02 -11.84 26.74
CA GLY A 234 10.19 -11.72 27.57
C GLY A 234 10.31 -13.00 28.39
N THR A 235 10.85 -14.05 27.79
CA THR A 235 11.50 -15.15 28.50
C THR A 235 12.69 -15.65 27.69
N GLU A 236 13.74 -16.00 28.41
CA GLU A 236 15.13 -16.14 27.99
C GLU A 236 15.36 -17.31 27.00
N ASP A 237 16.36 -17.09 26.12
CA ASP A 237 17.20 -18.05 25.40
C ASP A 237 16.53 -19.30 24.79
N ALA A 238 15.88 -19.11 23.64
CA ALA A 238 15.77 -20.15 22.62
C ALA A 238 16.26 -19.61 21.27
N TYR A 239 17.51 -19.92 20.91
CA TYR A 239 18.04 -19.66 19.57
C TYR A 239 17.51 -20.74 18.61
N VAL A 240 16.33 -20.52 18.03
CA VAL A 240 15.81 -21.37 16.96
C VAL A 240 16.44 -20.96 15.62
N GLU A 241 17.49 -21.67 15.20
CA GLU A 241 18.05 -21.55 13.84
C GLU A 241 17.21 -22.32 12.81
N GLY A 242 17.16 -21.83 11.58
CA GLY A 242 16.51 -22.52 10.46
C GLY A 242 15.10 -22.03 10.07
N SER A 243 14.60 -20.97 10.70
CA SER A 243 13.38 -20.32 10.21
C SER A 243 13.64 -19.59 8.88
N VAL A 244 12.92 -19.99 7.83
CA VAL A 244 13.03 -19.37 6.50
C VAL A 244 12.37 -17.99 6.51
N ASN A 245 13.15 -16.96 6.81
CA ASN A 245 12.74 -15.57 6.64
C ASN A 245 12.85 -15.16 5.16
N GLN A 246 11.74 -15.19 4.43
CA GLN A 246 11.71 -14.61 3.08
C GLN A 246 11.67 -13.08 3.15
N VAL A 247 12.82 -12.45 2.98
CA VAL A 247 12.95 -10.99 2.84
C VAL A 247 12.49 -10.60 1.42
N PHE A 248 11.31 -9.97 1.32
CA PHE A 248 10.88 -9.33 0.08
C PHE A 248 11.66 -8.03 -0.13
N VAL A 249 12.76 -8.10 -0.88
CA VAL A 249 13.48 -6.91 -1.33
C VAL A 249 12.64 -6.26 -2.44
N ASN A 250 12.30 -4.97 -2.32
CA ASN A 250 11.71 -4.22 -3.43
C ASN A 250 12.71 -4.26 -4.60
N ARG A 251 12.41 -5.02 -5.65
CA ARG A 251 13.18 -5.00 -6.90
C ARG A 251 12.62 -3.86 -7.75
N TYR A 252 13.19 -2.67 -7.59
CA TYR A 252 13.09 -1.66 -8.64
C TYR A 252 13.65 -2.28 -9.93
N GLU A 253 12.98 -2.06 -11.05
CA GLU A 253 13.47 -2.52 -12.34
C GLU A 253 14.80 -1.81 -12.61
N ARG A 254 15.89 -2.56 -12.42
CA ARG A 254 17.25 -2.09 -12.69
C ARG A 254 17.58 -2.57 -14.09
N ASP A 255 17.80 -1.64 -15.01
CA ASP A 255 18.35 -1.95 -16.32
C ASP A 255 19.70 -2.68 -16.13
N PRO A 256 19.82 -3.97 -16.51
CA PRO A 256 21.09 -4.69 -16.46
C PRO A 256 22.20 -3.97 -17.24
N GLY A 257 21.85 -3.27 -18.33
CA GLY A 257 22.77 -2.48 -19.13
C GLY A 257 23.42 -1.33 -18.36
N ALA A 258 22.68 -0.68 -17.45
CA ALA A 258 23.24 0.39 -16.61
C ALA A 258 24.25 -0.16 -15.59
N ARG A 259 24.00 -1.35 -15.03
CA ARG A 259 24.96 -2.04 -14.15
C ARG A 259 26.24 -2.37 -14.92
N ASP A 260 26.10 -2.98 -16.09
CA ASP A 260 27.24 -3.45 -16.86
C ASP A 260 28.04 -2.27 -17.44
N ALA A 261 27.39 -1.17 -17.82
CA ALA A 261 28.05 0.08 -18.16
C ALA A 261 28.85 0.66 -16.98
N CYS A 262 28.28 0.71 -15.78
CA CYS A 262 28.97 1.18 -14.58
C CYS A 262 30.22 0.34 -14.28
N ILE A 263 30.11 -0.98 -14.36
CA ILE A 263 31.24 -1.90 -14.11
C ILE A 263 32.29 -1.77 -15.22
N ARG A 264 31.89 -1.64 -16.49
CA ARG A 264 32.83 -1.40 -17.59
C ARG A 264 33.60 -0.10 -17.42
N HIS A 265 32.96 0.95 -16.90
CA HIS A 265 33.59 2.26 -16.70
C HIS A 265 34.49 2.28 -15.44
N HIS A 266 33.96 1.88 -14.29
CA HIS A 266 34.63 2.03 -12.98
C HIS A 266 35.45 0.81 -12.56
N GLY A 267 35.30 -0.33 -13.26
CA GLY A 267 35.84 -1.62 -12.86
C GLY A 267 35.04 -2.29 -11.73
N ALA A 268 35.38 -3.55 -11.42
CA ALA A 268 34.71 -4.34 -10.38
C ALA A 268 35.34 -4.19 -8.97
N ARG A 269 35.94 -3.03 -8.67
CA ARG A 269 36.59 -2.74 -7.39
C ARG A 269 35.72 -1.84 -6.52
N CYS A 270 35.65 -2.11 -5.22
CA CYS A 270 34.86 -1.30 -4.30
C CYS A 270 35.36 0.14 -4.22
N SER A 271 34.50 1.10 -4.58
CA SER A 271 34.81 2.54 -4.53
C SER A 271 35.03 3.05 -3.11
N ALA A 272 34.53 2.37 -2.07
CA ALA A 272 34.71 2.78 -0.67
C ALA A 272 36.02 2.26 -0.08
N CYS A 273 36.20 0.93 -0.05
CA CYS A 273 37.32 0.27 0.64
C CYS A 273 38.42 -0.27 -0.29
N GLY A 274 38.23 -0.24 -1.60
CA GLY A 274 39.19 -0.78 -2.57
C GLY A 274 39.20 -2.30 -2.70
N PHE A 275 38.31 -3.03 -1.99
CA PHE A 275 38.24 -4.48 -2.08
C PHE A 275 37.89 -4.96 -3.50
N ASP A 276 38.61 -5.99 -3.95
CA ASP A 276 38.54 -6.55 -5.28
C ASP A 276 38.27 -8.06 -5.13
N PHE A 277 37.09 -8.50 -5.55
CA PHE A 277 36.63 -9.87 -5.33
C PHE A 277 37.38 -10.88 -6.17
N PHE A 278 37.68 -10.54 -7.43
CA PHE A 278 38.47 -11.40 -8.29
C PHE A 278 39.89 -11.56 -7.74
N ALA A 279 40.53 -10.47 -7.30
CA ALA A 279 41.86 -10.55 -6.71
C ALA A 279 41.90 -11.37 -5.41
N ALA A 280 40.82 -11.36 -4.62
CA ALA A 280 40.77 -12.07 -3.34
C ALA A 280 40.31 -13.53 -3.45
N TYR A 281 39.38 -13.85 -4.36
CA TYR A 281 38.71 -15.15 -4.44
C TYR A 281 38.89 -15.86 -5.79
N GLY A 282 39.53 -15.21 -6.78
CA GLY A 282 39.73 -15.78 -8.12
C GLY A 282 38.45 -15.81 -8.96
N GLU A 283 38.44 -16.69 -9.96
CA GLU A 283 37.40 -16.77 -11.00
C GLU A 283 35.97 -16.95 -10.46
N VAL A 284 35.81 -17.62 -9.32
CA VAL A 284 34.49 -17.84 -8.69
C VAL A 284 33.78 -16.54 -8.31
N ALA A 285 34.53 -15.45 -8.16
CA ALA A 285 34.00 -14.13 -7.81
C ALA A 285 34.21 -13.10 -8.93
N ASP A 286 34.47 -13.53 -10.16
CA ASP A 286 34.58 -12.62 -11.30
C ASP A 286 33.26 -11.85 -11.52
N GLY A 287 33.38 -10.54 -11.74
CA GLY A 287 32.24 -9.62 -11.85
C GLY A 287 31.36 -9.48 -10.60
N PHE A 288 31.72 -10.11 -9.47
CA PHE A 288 30.95 -10.05 -8.22
C PHE A 288 31.18 -8.73 -7.50
N ILE A 289 30.26 -7.78 -7.74
CA ILE A 289 30.24 -6.48 -7.06
C ILE A 289 28.80 -5.94 -7.04
N HIS A 290 28.44 -5.20 -5.99
CA HIS A 290 27.17 -4.47 -5.94
C HIS A 290 27.34 -3.09 -6.60
N VAL A 291 26.27 -2.58 -7.23
CA VAL A 291 26.24 -1.22 -7.77
C VAL A 291 25.26 -0.39 -6.95
N HIS A 292 25.75 0.75 -6.44
CA HIS A 292 25.02 1.66 -5.57
C HIS A 292 24.71 2.97 -6.30
N HIS A 293 23.50 3.50 -6.15
CA HIS A 293 23.12 4.81 -6.69
C HIS A 293 23.55 5.90 -5.71
N LEU A 294 24.33 6.87 -6.17
CA LEU A 294 24.80 8.00 -5.37
C LEU A 294 23.66 8.96 -5.00
N VAL A 295 22.67 9.09 -5.88
CA VAL A 295 21.41 9.78 -5.62
C VAL A 295 20.34 8.72 -5.34
N PRO A 296 19.60 8.80 -4.21
CA PRO A 296 18.56 7.82 -3.91
C PRO A 296 17.52 7.74 -5.03
N VAL A 297 17.17 6.53 -5.45
CA VAL A 297 16.14 6.30 -6.49
C VAL A 297 14.78 6.92 -6.11
N SER A 298 14.51 7.14 -4.81
CA SER A 298 13.33 7.84 -4.31
C SER A 298 13.32 9.36 -4.57
N GLU A 299 14.47 9.95 -4.90
CA GLU A 299 14.64 11.38 -5.21
C GLU A 299 14.76 11.63 -6.72
N ILE A 300 14.72 10.56 -7.52
CA ILE A 300 14.87 10.55 -8.97
C ILE A 300 13.47 10.41 -9.59
N GLY A 301 13.07 11.38 -10.43
CA GLY A 301 11.76 11.40 -11.09
C GLY A 301 11.61 10.34 -12.21
N PRO A 302 10.39 10.11 -12.73
CA PRO A 302 10.08 9.05 -13.70
C PRO A 302 10.79 9.18 -15.06
N ASP A 303 11.28 10.37 -15.42
CA ASP A 303 11.95 10.65 -16.70
C ASP A 303 13.48 10.70 -16.59
N TYR A 304 14.05 10.32 -15.44
CA TYR A 304 15.49 10.40 -15.25
C TYR A 304 16.23 9.25 -15.93
N VAL A 305 17.05 9.61 -16.91
CA VAL A 305 17.98 8.69 -17.54
C VAL A 305 19.19 8.55 -16.64
N VAL A 306 19.32 7.39 -15.99
CA VAL A 306 20.50 7.04 -15.19
C VAL A 306 21.75 7.12 -16.06
N LYS A 307 22.75 7.87 -15.61
CA LYS A 307 24.09 7.91 -16.18
C LYS A 307 24.98 6.96 -15.37
N PRO A 308 25.33 5.78 -15.90
CA PRO A 308 26.11 4.79 -15.16
C PRO A 308 27.45 5.31 -14.62
N ASP A 309 28.03 6.28 -15.31
CA ASP A 309 29.35 6.83 -14.99
C ASP A 309 29.25 7.86 -13.85
N ASP A 310 28.15 8.60 -13.76
CA ASP A 310 27.96 9.69 -12.80
C ASP A 310 27.17 9.25 -11.57
N ASP A 311 26.11 8.45 -11.77
CA ASP A 311 25.10 8.20 -10.75
C ASP A 311 25.34 6.89 -10.00
N LEU A 312 26.15 6.00 -10.57
CA LEU A 312 26.38 4.66 -10.05
C LEU A 312 27.82 4.46 -9.62
N ARG A 313 28.04 3.73 -8.53
CA ARG A 313 29.38 3.31 -8.10
C ARG A 313 29.42 1.84 -7.70
N PRO A 314 30.47 1.09 -8.10
CA PRO A 314 30.70 -0.25 -7.59
C PRO A 314 31.10 -0.20 -6.11
N VAL A 315 30.45 -1.02 -5.28
CA VAL A 315 30.72 -1.16 -3.84
C VAL A 315 30.62 -2.63 -3.43
N CYS A 316 31.44 -3.06 -2.46
CA CYS A 316 31.33 -4.42 -1.93
C CYS A 316 30.07 -4.58 -1.07
N PRO A 317 29.53 -5.80 -0.89
CA PRO A 317 28.37 -6.08 -0.04
C PRO A 317 28.47 -5.47 1.37
N ASN A 318 29.66 -5.54 1.98
CA ASN A 318 29.89 -4.99 3.32
C ASN A 318 29.75 -3.47 3.34
N CYS A 319 30.40 -2.75 2.42
CA CYS A 319 30.26 -1.30 2.33
C CYS A 319 28.84 -0.89 1.96
N HIS A 320 28.19 -1.64 1.05
CA HIS A 320 26.80 -1.38 0.65
C HIS A 320 25.84 -1.48 1.84
N ALA A 321 26.03 -2.48 2.71
CA ALA A 321 25.26 -2.61 3.95
C ALA A 321 25.48 -1.41 4.89
N ILE A 322 26.73 -0.95 5.06
CA ILE A 322 27.04 0.22 5.90
C ILE A 322 26.40 1.50 5.35
N ILE A 323 26.47 1.72 4.04
CA ILE A 323 25.85 2.88 3.37
C ILE A 323 24.37 3.02 3.77
N HIS A 324 23.63 1.92 3.80
CA HIS A 324 22.20 1.90 4.09
C HIS A 324 21.83 1.73 5.58
N ARG A 325 22.79 1.84 6.50
CA ARG A 325 22.50 1.82 7.96
C ARG A 325 21.77 3.06 8.47
N ARG A 326 21.67 4.12 7.66
CA ARG A 326 20.95 5.36 7.97
C ARG A 326 20.12 5.82 6.77
N THR A 327 19.08 6.59 7.06
CA THR A 327 18.38 7.43 6.07
C THR A 327 18.54 8.90 6.46
N PRO A 328 19.07 9.78 5.59
CA PRO A 328 19.62 9.48 4.26
C PRO A 328 20.89 8.61 4.31
N PRO A 329 21.18 7.83 3.24
CA PRO A 329 22.34 6.94 3.19
C PRO A 329 23.67 7.67 3.43
N TYR A 330 24.67 6.98 3.96
CA TYR A 330 26.02 7.53 4.04
C TYR A 330 26.66 7.62 2.66
N SER A 331 27.35 8.73 2.40
CA SER A 331 28.18 8.88 1.21
C SER A 331 29.36 7.91 1.23
N ILE A 332 29.88 7.58 0.04
CA ILE A 332 31.12 6.78 -0.11
C ILE A 332 32.29 7.43 0.64
N LYS A 333 32.33 8.76 0.70
CA LYS A 333 33.35 9.53 1.42
C LYS A 333 33.26 9.29 2.94
N GLU A 334 32.05 9.31 3.51
CA GLU A 334 31.84 9.01 4.94
C GLU A 334 32.25 7.57 5.27
N VAL A 335 31.83 6.59 4.46
CA VAL A 335 32.20 5.18 4.69
C VAL A 335 33.71 4.98 4.59
N ARG A 336 34.37 5.63 3.63
CA ARG A 336 35.84 5.63 3.52
C ARG A 336 36.48 6.27 4.76
N GLY A 337 35.85 7.27 5.36
CA GLY A 337 36.27 7.88 6.63
C GLY A 337 36.24 6.90 7.81
N PHE A 338 35.15 6.12 7.96
CA PHE A 338 35.02 5.11 9.03
C PHE A 338 36.10 4.03 8.96
N LEU A 339 36.55 3.69 7.75
CA LEU A 339 37.61 2.70 7.54
C LEU A 339 38.99 3.26 7.85
N LYS A 340 39.23 4.55 7.58
CA LYS A 340 40.49 5.23 7.89
C LYS A 340 40.67 5.46 9.38
N SER A 341 39.60 5.81 10.11
CA SER A 341 39.67 6.06 11.56
C SER A 341 40.00 4.81 12.39
N ARG A 342 39.83 3.60 11.83
CA ARG A 342 40.19 2.33 12.48
C ARG A 342 41.58 1.80 12.12
N ARG A 343 42.13 2.21 10.97
CA ARG A 343 43.48 1.77 10.55
C ARG A 343 44.62 2.51 11.27
N SER A 344 44.32 3.59 11.98
CA SER A 344 45.28 4.35 12.79
C SER A 344 45.40 3.90 14.25
N VAL A 345 44.67 2.86 14.68
CA VAL A 345 44.68 2.34 16.07
C VAL A 345 45.22 0.90 16.14
N GLY A 346 45.79 0.39 15.06
CA GLY A 346 46.44 -0.92 15.02
C GLY A 346 47.69 -0.85 14.15
N GLY A 347 48.74 -0.27 14.72
CA GLY A 347 50.13 -0.36 14.27
C GLY A 347 50.95 -1.04 15.36
#